data_AF-A0A7S1ECW7-F1
#
_entry.id   AF-A0A7S1ECW7-F1
#
_cell.length_a   1.000
_cell.length_b   1.000
_cell.length_c   1.000
_cell.angle_alpha   90.00
_cell.angle_beta   90.00
_cell.angle_gamma   90.00
#
_symmetry.space_group_name_H-M   'P 1'
#
loop_
_entity.id
_entity.type
_entity.pdbx_description
1 polymer ?
#
loop_
_entity_poly.entity_id
_entity_poly.type
_entity_poly.pdbx_seq_one_letter_code
_entity_poly.pdbx_strand_id
1 'polypeptide(L)'
;GLSGVPVPVLPAEDRASKLHILVEPYGFAGTVEGRYISVQPVVGISDIGGNVITRASTSVTASLSNSLQGSWLRGTTTVSTVAGVANFTDLRLGPSPDGPGQRLELVFTSDVGCTSGAAACLGVSSAGFDIAGAVSYMLVDTQPGDAIAGELIPVQPVVRIYDASRRLYTYFVLARDRINVTLVNGTITDDGANRTLFGTRIQEYRDAKAEYTDLRIDAQGSWVLRFHLLATTMERFTVDSLPFTVTATTPVGLRVVQEPSSPAPALPFGVPPVVRVVDRFNNTVTTWDRPINASLLRDKTPSNAPLYGNISLLPSQGVASFASADPVPNSTTGRVIGLGLTEAGTGWSVHFTTDDIAPVTSNELSMDAAYDVASLIVDVAPRGAFDRREFLIQPQVQAVDMGGNKVP
;
A
#
# COMPACT_ATOMS: atom_id res chain seq x y z
N GLY A 1 17.67 70.98 -64.09
CA GLY A 1 16.65 70.74 -63.07
C GLY A 1 16.74 69.30 -62.64
N LEU A 2 16.99 69.03 -61.37
CA LEU A 2 16.83 67.71 -60.77
C LEU A 2 15.74 67.86 -59.71
N SER A 3 14.54 67.38 -60.05
CA SER A 3 13.41 67.28 -59.14
C SER A 3 13.67 66.11 -58.20
N GLY A 4 14.12 66.39 -56.99
CA GLY A 4 14.22 65.40 -55.93
C GLY A 4 12.82 64.96 -55.52
N VAL A 5 12.51 63.67 -55.67
CA VAL A 5 11.33 63.05 -55.08
C VAL A 5 11.46 63.19 -53.55
N PRO A 6 10.45 63.72 -52.82
CA PRO A 6 10.50 63.77 -51.38
C PRO A 6 10.50 62.33 -50.85
N VAL A 7 11.55 61.93 -50.14
CA VAL A 7 11.53 60.70 -49.34
C VAL A 7 10.60 60.98 -48.16
N PRO A 8 9.50 60.24 -47.96
CA PRO A 8 8.65 60.43 -46.81
C PRO A 8 9.47 60.11 -45.55
N VAL A 9 9.74 61.10 -44.73
CA VAL A 9 10.30 60.88 -43.39
C VAL A 9 9.11 60.48 -42.51
N LEU A 10 9.01 59.19 -42.19
CA LEU A 10 8.01 58.72 -41.23
C LEU A 10 8.25 59.43 -39.88
N PRO A 11 7.17 59.81 -39.16
CA PRO A 11 7.28 60.31 -37.79
C PRO A 11 8.16 59.40 -36.94
N ALA A 12 8.94 59.95 -36.01
CA ALA A 12 9.84 59.16 -35.19
C ALA A 12 9.12 58.06 -34.37
N GLU A 13 7.84 58.28 -34.07
CA GLU A 13 6.90 57.34 -33.42
C GLU A 13 6.45 56.18 -34.33
N ASP A 14 6.61 56.28 -35.65
CA ASP A 14 6.30 55.19 -36.60
C ASP A 14 7.55 54.42 -37.04
N ARG A 15 8.73 54.76 -36.50
CA ARG A 15 9.98 54.09 -36.81
C ARG A 15 10.22 52.96 -35.81
N ALA A 16 10.25 51.72 -36.32
CA ALA A 16 10.62 50.56 -35.54
C ALA A 16 12.03 50.73 -34.95
N SER A 17 12.14 50.56 -33.64
CA SER A 17 13.40 50.71 -32.90
C SER A 17 13.71 49.55 -31.98
N LYS A 18 12.72 48.70 -31.66
CA LYS A 18 12.91 47.51 -30.82
C LYS A 18 11.87 46.42 -31.11
N LEU A 19 12.23 45.19 -30.76
CA LEU A 19 11.27 44.12 -30.55
C LEU A 19 10.86 44.10 -29.07
N HIS A 20 9.61 43.73 -28.80
CA HIS A 20 9.08 43.58 -27.45
C HIS A 20 8.35 42.25 -27.33
N ILE A 21 8.65 41.47 -26.29
CA ILE A 21 7.96 40.21 -26.01
C ILE A 21 6.69 40.56 -25.23
N LEU A 22 5.53 40.32 -25.83
CA LEU A 22 4.21 40.55 -25.26
C LEU A 22 3.77 39.37 -24.38
N VAL A 23 4.21 38.16 -24.71
CA VAL A 23 4.00 36.94 -23.93
C VAL A 23 5.31 36.16 -23.93
N GLU A 24 5.85 35.92 -22.73
CA GLU A 24 7.07 35.12 -22.54
C GLU A 24 6.76 33.62 -22.75
N PRO A 25 7.70 32.85 -23.33
CA PRO A 25 7.57 31.40 -23.42
C PRO A 25 7.69 30.74 -22.04
N TYR A 26 6.80 29.79 -21.72
CA TYR A 26 6.83 29.03 -20.46
C TYR A 26 6.24 27.62 -20.62
N GLY A 27 6.58 26.70 -19.69
CA GLY A 27 5.96 25.38 -19.58
C GLY A 27 6.50 24.36 -20.60
N PHE A 28 7.66 23.78 -20.31
CA PHE A 28 8.32 22.79 -21.15
C PHE A 28 7.94 21.38 -20.70
N ALA A 29 7.31 20.61 -21.58
CA ALA A 29 7.13 19.18 -21.37
C ALA A 29 8.32 18.45 -21.99
N GLY A 30 9.13 17.80 -21.13
CA GLY A 30 10.48 17.32 -21.44
C GLY A 30 10.64 16.35 -22.61
N THR A 31 11.91 16.21 -23.00
CA THR A 31 12.71 15.18 -23.72
C THR A 31 12.07 14.10 -24.63
N VAL A 32 10.76 13.92 -24.71
CA VAL A 32 10.12 13.16 -25.78
C VAL A 32 10.11 14.07 -27.01
N GLU A 33 10.79 13.65 -28.09
CA GLU A 33 10.85 14.44 -29.32
C GLU A 33 9.47 14.99 -29.71
N GLY A 34 9.38 16.33 -29.80
CA GLY A 34 8.26 16.98 -30.45
C GLY A 34 7.09 17.46 -29.58
N ARG A 35 7.22 17.62 -28.25
CA ARG A 35 6.23 18.38 -27.46
C ARG A 35 6.40 19.90 -27.62
N TYR A 36 5.27 20.60 -27.63
CA TYR A 36 5.18 22.06 -27.73
C TYR A 36 5.63 22.76 -26.44
N ILE A 37 6.15 23.97 -26.57
CA ILE A 37 6.19 24.94 -25.47
C ILE A 37 4.74 25.25 -25.09
N SER A 38 4.36 25.11 -23.82
CA SER A 38 2.94 25.16 -23.39
C SER A 38 2.37 26.57 -23.50
N VAL A 39 3.16 27.58 -23.14
CA VAL A 39 2.86 29.00 -23.38
C VAL A 39 3.76 29.45 -24.52
N GLN A 40 3.16 29.68 -25.68
CA GLN A 40 3.89 30.11 -26.87
C GLN A 40 4.17 31.62 -26.82
N PRO A 41 5.34 32.06 -27.31
CA PRO A 41 5.72 33.46 -27.25
C PRO A 41 4.96 34.32 -28.25
N VAL A 42 4.73 35.58 -27.88
CA VAL A 42 4.14 36.61 -28.75
C VAL A 42 5.09 37.81 -28.80
N VAL A 43 5.45 38.26 -30.00
CA VAL A 43 6.47 39.31 -30.18
C VAL A 43 5.92 40.45 -31.02
N GLY A 44 6.00 41.68 -30.51
CA GLY A 44 5.58 42.90 -31.19
C GLY A 44 6.77 43.72 -31.73
N ILE A 45 6.57 44.36 -32.87
CA ILE A 45 7.46 45.41 -33.38
C ILE A 45 7.05 46.74 -32.75
N SER A 46 7.98 47.44 -32.08
CA SER A 46 7.66 48.67 -31.36
C SER A 46 8.54 49.85 -31.74
N ASP A 47 7.99 51.05 -31.54
CA ASP A 47 8.70 52.32 -31.63
C ASP A 47 9.59 52.57 -30.40
N ILE A 48 10.23 53.75 -30.36
CA ILE A 48 11.10 54.14 -29.25
C ILE A 48 10.33 54.33 -27.94
N GLY A 49 9.04 54.70 -28.04
CA GLY A 49 8.11 54.86 -26.93
C GLY A 49 7.55 53.54 -26.38
N GLY A 50 7.74 52.41 -27.07
CA GLY A 50 7.18 51.11 -26.70
C GLY A 50 5.78 50.82 -27.26
N ASN A 51 5.27 51.64 -28.17
CA ASN A 51 3.99 51.37 -28.84
C ASN A 51 4.19 50.35 -29.96
N VAL A 52 3.29 49.37 -30.05
CA VAL A 52 3.28 48.40 -31.15
C VAL A 52 2.91 49.11 -32.45
N ILE A 53 3.78 49.00 -33.45
CA ILE A 53 3.58 49.61 -34.76
C ILE A 53 2.64 48.71 -35.56
N THR A 54 1.34 49.01 -35.53
CA THR A 54 0.29 48.16 -36.13
C THR A 54 0.40 48.01 -37.65
N ARG A 55 1.11 48.92 -38.32
CA ARG A 55 1.38 48.85 -39.75
C ARG A 55 2.63 48.07 -40.12
N ALA A 56 3.40 47.58 -39.14
CA ALA A 56 4.62 46.83 -39.41
C ALA A 56 4.28 45.45 -40.03
N SER A 57 4.75 45.26 -41.26
CA SER A 57 4.66 44.01 -42.02
C SER A 57 6.06 43.46 -42.24
N THR A 58 6.49 42.55 -41.37
CA THR A 58 7.80 41.91 -41.41
C THR A 58 7.67 40.45 -40.95
N SER A 59 8.78 39.72 -40.95
CA SER A 59 8.89 38.44 -40.27
C SER A 59 9.70 38.57 -38.99
N VAL A 60 9.30 37.81 -37.97
CA VAL A 60 10.07 37.60 -36.75
C VAL A 60 10.54 36.15 -36.74
N THR A 61 11.83 35.94 -36.55
CA THR A 61 12.45 34.62 -36.47
C THR A 61 12.87 34.33 -35.04
N ALA A 62 12.42 33.20 -34.50
CA ALA A 62 12.83 32.65 -33.22
C ALA A 62 14.02 31.69 -33.41
N SER A 63 15.01 31.81 -32.54
CA SER A 63 16.16 30.91 -32.44
C SER A 63 16.53 30.67 -30.97
N LEU A 64 17.42 29.72 -30.72
CA LEU A 64 18.01 29.52 -29.39
C LEU A 64 19.24 30.41 -29.24
N SER A 65 19.37 31.12 -28.11
CA SER A 65 20.51 32.03 -27.84
C SER A 65 21.86 31.31 -27.85
N ASN A 66 21.87 30.04 -27.43
CA ASN A 66 23.00 29.13 -27.51
C ASN A 66 22.47 27.77 -28.00
N SER A 67 22.73 27.42 -29.26
CA SER A 67 22.56 26.05 -29.72
C SER A 67 23.67 25.19 -29.09
N LEU A 68 23.43 24.73 -27.86
CA LEU A 68 24.24 23.66 -27.26
C LEU A 68 24.19 22.46 -28.21
N GLN A 69 25.30 21.70 -28.31
CA GLN A 69 25.34 20.51 -29.18
C GLN A 69 24.08 19.69 -28.95
N GLY A 70 23.32 19.34 -30.00
CA GLY A 70 22.12 18.51 -29.89
C GLY A 70 20.80 19.21 -29.49
N SER A 71 20.83 20.41 -28.91
CA SER A 71 19.60 21.19 -28.66
C SER A 71 19.03 21.75 -29.96
N TRP A 72 17.71 21.69 -30.13
CA TRP A 72 17.04 22.22 -31.32
C TRP A 72 15.76 22.99 -30.97
N LEU A 73 15.42 23.95 -31.83
CA LEU A 73 14.12 24.60 -31.89
C LEU A 73 13.46 24.19 -33.22
N ARG A 74 12.25 23.63 -33.16
CA ARG A 74 11.46 23.22 -34.33
C ARG A 74 10.04 23.79 -34.24
N GLY A 75 9.25 23.54 -35.28
CA GLY A 75 7.96 24.19 -35.50
C GLY A 75 8.10 25.31 -36.53
N THR A 76 7.18 26.25 -36.51
CA THR A 76 7.20 27.45 -37.35
C THR A 76 8.06 28.51 -36.66
N THR A 77 9.38 28.45 -36.88
CA THR A 77 10.35 29.35 -36.24
C THR A 77 10.39 30.74 -36.85
N THR A 78 9.70 30.99 -37.95
CA THR A 78 9.56 32.31 -38.56
C THR A 78 8.10 32.61 -38.81
N VAL A 79 7.60 33.69 -38.22
CA VAL A 79 6.19 34.10 -38.29
C VAL A 79 6.11 35.52 -38.82
N SER A 80 5.24 35.74 -39.82
CA SER A 80 4.94 37.08 -40.32
C SER A 80 4.07 37.84 -39.33
N THR A 81 4.34 39.13 -39.16
CA THR A 81 3.60 40.00 -38.26
C THR A 81 2.24 40.34 -38.84
N VAL A 82 1.19 40.21 -38.02
CA VAL A 82 -0.15 40.74 -38.30
C VAL A 82 -0.40 41.85 -37.30
N ALA A 83 -0.75 43.04 -37.80
CA ALA A 83 -0.86 44.25 -36.98
C ALA A 83 0.40 44.53 -36.12
N GLY A 84 1.60 44.27 -36.68
CA GLY A 84 2.87 44.45 -35.97
C GLY A 84 3.20 43.36 -34.93
N VAL A 85 2.43 42.28 -34.85
CA VAL A 85 2.61 41.20 -33.87
C VAL A 85 2.84 39.85 -34.56
N ALA A 86 3.90 39.15 -34.19
CA ALA A 86 4.16 37.76 -34.53
C ALA A 86 3.68 36.85 -33.38
N ASN A 87 2.73 35.97 -33.69
CA ASN A 87 2.17 35.01 -32.74
C ASN A 87 2.67 33.60 -33.06
N PHE A 88 3.56 33.06 -32.23
CA PHE A 88 4.02 31.69 -32.39
C PHE A 88 2.99 30.73 -31.78
N THR A 89 2.80 29.56 -32.41
CA THR A 89 1.76 28.61 -31.96
C THR A 89 2.27 27.19 -31.79
N ASP A 90 3.46 26.90 -32.32
CA ASP A 90 3.90 25.52 -32.55
C ASP A 90 5.40 25.32 -32.28
N LEU A 91 6.07 26.25 -31.60
CA LEU A 91 7.47 26.11 -31.23
C LEU A 91 7.66 24.92 -30.28
N ARG A 92 8.71 24.14 -30.55
CA ARG A 92 9.08 22.91 -29.83
C ARG A 92 10.58 22.91 -29.58
N LEU A 93 10.98 22.44 -28.40
CA LEU A 93 12.39 22.29 -28.04
C LEU A 93 12.79 20.83 -27.96
N GLY A 94 14.01 20.54 -28.41
CA GLY A 94 14.65 19.23 -28.27
C GLY A 94 15.35 19.04 -26.93
N PRO A 95 15.72 17.80 -26.59
CA PRO A 95 16.55 17.53 -25.42
C PRO A 95 17.89 18.27 -25.52
N SER A 96 18.35 18.82 -24.40
CA SER A 96 19.77 19.23 -24.24
C SER A 96 20.57 18.01 -23.78
N PRO A 97 21.67 17.61 -24.44
CA PRO A 97 22.50 16.49 -24.00
C PRO A 97 23.24 16.76 -22.69
N ASP A 98 23.26 18.01 -22.21
CA ASP A 98 23.80 18.38 -20.91
C ASP A 98 22.80 18.16 -19.76
N GLY A 99 21.56 17.78 -20.06
CA GLY A 99 20.52 17.42 -19.09
C GLY A 99 19.55 18.56 -18.68
N PRO A 100 18.49 18.24 -17.91
CA PRO A 100 17.48 19.17 -17.40
C PRO A 100 18.00 20.27 -16.47
N GLY A 101 17.30 21.41 -16.46
CA GLY A 101 17.55 22.60 -15.65
C GLY A 101 18.81 23.39 -16.05
N GLN A 102 19.10 23.43 -17.35
CA GLN A 102 19.81 24.54 -17.96
C GLN A 102 18.82 25.65 -18.29
N ARG A 103 19.25 26.88 -18.05
CA ARG A 103 18.52 28.08 -18.42
C ARG A 103 18.75 28.37 -19.90
N LEU A 104 17.70 28.25 -20.70
CA LEU A 104 17.70 28.60 -22.12
C LEU A 104 16.97 29.92 -22.33
N GLU A 105 17.34 30.61 -23.41
CA GLU A 105 16.66 31.81 -23.88
C GLU A 105 16.33 31.64 -25.36
N LEU A 106 15.11 32.05 -25.74
CA LEU A 106 14.78 32.26 -27.14
C LEU A 106 15.24 33.66 -27.55
N VAL A 107 15.88 33.75 -28.69
CA VAL A 107 16.20 35.03 -29.33
C VAL A 107 15.25 35.23 -30.48
N PHE A 108 14.58 36.37 -30.50
CA PHE A 108 13.72 36.77 -31.60
C PHE A 108 14.43 37.87 -32.37
N THR A 109 14.52 37.73 -33.69
CA THR A 109 15.12 38.71 -34.59
C THR A 109 14.14 39.11 -35.69
N SER A 110 14.29 40.32 -36.22
CA SER A 110 13.53 40.79 -37.38
C SER A 110 14.40 41.63 -38.29
N ASP A 111 14.14 41.55 -39.60
CA ASP A 111 14.88 42.28 -40.62
C ASP A 111 14.56 43.80 -40.64
N VAL A 112 13.59 44.23 -39.82
CA VAL A 112 13.25 45.65 -39.69
C VAL A 112 14.39 46.39 -39.02
N GLY A 113 14.77 47.54 -39.58
CA GLY A 113 15.83 48.38 -39.04
C GLY A 113 17.24 47.91 -39.38
N CYS A 114 17.40 46.83 -40.15
CA CYS A 114 18.71 46.42 -40.66
C CYS A 114 19.15 47.36 -41.79
N THR A 115 20.02 48.32 -41.50
CA THR A 115 20.74 49.06 -42.53
C THR A 115 21.99 48.27 -42.94
N SER A 116 22.28 48.21 -44.24
CA SER A 116 23.53 47.63 -44.73
C SER A 116 24.72 48.34 -44.06
N GLY A 117 25.51 47.60 -43.28
CA GLY A 117 26.64 48.15 -42.52
C GLY A 117 26.37 48.45 -41.04
N ALA A 118 25.15 48.23 -40.52
CA ALA A 118 24.91 48.18 -39.07
C ALA A 118 25.17 46.77 -38.51
N ALA A 119 25.71 46.71 -37.28
CA ALA A 119 26.21 45.48 -36.67
C ALA A 119 25.12 44.52 -36.13
N ALA A 120 23.84 44.91 -36.09
CA ALA A 120 22.78 44.01 -35.64
C ALA A 120 21.40 44.44 -36.17
N CYS A 121 20.66 43.46 -36.67
CA CYS A 121 19.21 43.55 -36.85
C CYS A 121 18.49 43.68 -35.48
N LEU A 122 17.24 44.17 -35.46
CA LEU A 122 16.49 44.26 -34.20
C LEU A 122 16.33 42.87 -33.60
N GLY A 123 16.67 42.75 -32.31
CA GLY A 123 16.62 41.51 -31.56
C GLY A 123 16.08 41.71 -30.14
N VAL A 124 15.44 40.68 -29.59
CA VAL A 124 15.05 40.61 -28.18
C VAL A 124 15.20 39.17 -27.68
N SER A 125 15.72 39.00 -26.48
CA SER A 125 15.79 37.70 -25.80
C SER A 125 14.61 37.54 -24.86
N SER A 126 14.05 36.33 -24.80
CA SER A 126 13.10 35.95 -23.75
C SER A 126 13.76 35.99 -22.38
N ALA A 127 12.92 36.01 -21.33
CA ALA A 127 13.40 35.61 -20.02
C ALA A 127 13.99 34.18 -20.10
N GLY A 128 15.11 33.95 -19.43
CA GLY A 128 15.69 32.61 -19.40
C GLY A 128 14.80 31.65 -18.63
N PHE A 129 14.53 30.48 -19.22
CA PHE A 129 13.64 29.44 -18.71
C PHE A 129 14.34 28.09 -18.63
N ASP A 130 13.87 27.23 -17.72
CA ASP A 130 14.44 25.88 -17.55
C ASP A 130 13.72 24.85 -18.41
N ILE A 131 14.48 24.00 -19.11
CA ILE A 131 13.93 22.77 -19.68
C ILE A 131 13.78 21.73 -18.57
N ALA A 132 12.54 21.31 -18.33
CA ALA A 132 12.25 20.16 -17.48
C ALA A 132 12.61 18.85 -18.18
N GLY A 133 13.26 17.93 -17.44
CA GLY A 133 13.45 16.56 -17.91
C GLY A 133 12.14 15.78 -17.82
N ALA A 134 11.97 14.74 -18.63
CA ALA A 134 10.89 13.78 -18.39
C ALA A 134 11.06 13.11 -17.01
N VAL A 135 9.94 12.67 -16.42
CA VAL A 135 9.99 11.80 -15.24
C VAL A 135 10.87 10.58 -15.57
N SER A 136 11.75 10.20 -14.64
CA SER A 136 12.65 9.07 -14.82
C SER A 136 12.52 8.03 -13.70
N TYR A 137 12.33 8.46 -12.45
CA TYR A 137 12.12 7.54 -11.34
C TYR A 137 11.43 8.23 -10.16
N MET A 138 10.96 7.41 -9.22
CA MET A 138 10.41 7.87 -7.94
C MET A 138 11.27 7.36 -6.79
N LEU A 139 11.27 8.08 -5.68
CA LEU A 139 11.82 7.63 -4.40
C LEU A 139 10.77 7.80 -3.29
N VAL A 140 10.78 6.86 -2.35
CA VAL A 140 10.06 7.02 -1.08
C VAL A 140 10.99 7.78 -0.13
N ASP A 141 10.73 9.08 0.02
CA ASP A 141 11.54 10.04 0.79
C ASP A 141 11.33 9.88 2.30
N THR A 142 10.07 9.69 2.71
CA THR A 142 9.70 9.30 4.08
C THR A 142 9.16 7.89 4.03
N GLN A 143 9.81 6.97 4.73
CA GLN A 143 9.42 5.56 4.78
C GLN A 143 8.28 5.34 5.78
N PRO A 144 7.33 4.42 5.50
CA PRO A 144 6.39 3.98 6.51
C PRO A 144 7.13 3.28 7.66
N GLY A 145 6.61 3.44 8.87
CA GLY A 145 7.10 2.74 10.07
C GLY A 145 6.24 1.55 10.45
N ASP A 146 6.71 0.76 11.42
CA ASP A 146 5.89 -0.29 12.02
C ASP A 146 4.58 0.28 12.57
N ALA A 147 3.50 -0.48 12.43
CA ALA A 147 2.14 -0.04 12.73
C ALA A 147 1.36 -1.07 13.55
N ILE A 148 0.23 -0.61 14.09
CA ILE A 148 -0.75 -1.45 14.79
C ILE A 148 -1.98 -1.59 13.89
N ALA A 149 -2.53 -2.79 13.82
CA ALA A 149 -3.69 -3.10 12.98
C ALA A 149 -4.85 -2.12 13.23
N GLY A 150 -5.33 -1.48 12.16
CA GLY A 150 -6.44 -0.54 12.16
C GLY A 150 -6.13 0.86 12.69
N GLU A 151 -4.93 1.10 13.21
CA GLU A 151 -4.44 2.45 13.52
C GLU A 151 -3.73 3.04 12.30
N LEU A 152 -3.62 4.38 12.25
CA LEU A 152 -2.82 5.04 11.21
C LEU A 152 -1.38 4.53 11.26
N ILE A 153 -0.77 4.33 10.09
CA ILE A 153 0.68 4.09 10.03
C ILE A 153 1.36 5.31 10.70
N PRO A 154 2.16 5.12 11.77
CA PRO A 154 2.64 6.26 12.58
C PRO A 154 3.47 7.26 11.80
N VAL A 155 4.28 6.75 10.86
CA VAL A 155 5.02 7.57 9.89
C VAL A 155 4.36 7.35 8.53
N GLN A 156 3.69 8.38 8.02
CA GLN A 156 3.04 8.29 6.72
C GLN A 156 4.07 8.50 5.59
N PRO A 157 3.95 7.75 4.48
CA PRO A 157 4.93 7.80 3.43
C PRO A 157 4.85 9.10 2.62
N VAL A 158 6.02 9.55 2.16
CA VAL A 158 6.15 10.68 1.23
C VAL A 158 6.90 10.20 0.01
N VAL A 159 6.34 10.41 -1.18
CA VAL A 159 6.94 10.01 -2.45
C VAL A 159 7.40 11.25 -3.20
N ARG A 160 8.63 11.20 -3.73
CA ARG A 160 9.20 12.24 -4.58
C ARG A 160 9.48 11.71 -5.97
N ILE A 161 9.28 12.57 -6.96
CA ILE A 161 9.45 12.26 -8.38
C ILE A 161 10.69 12.98 -8.89
N TYR A 162 11.52 12.27 -9.65
CA TYR A 162 12.78 12.78 -10.17
C TYR A 162 12.88 12.60 -11.68
N ASP A 163 13.63 13.51 -12.31
CA ASP A 163 14.12 13.35 -13.67
C ASP A 163 15.41 12.51 -13.74
N ALA A 164 15.88 12.24 -14.95
CA ALA A 164 17.07 11.42 -15.19
C ALA A 164 18.36 12.02 -14.60
N SER A 165 18.37 13.31 -14.28
CA SER A 165 19.50 14.01 -13.66
C SER A 165 19.36 14.16 -12.15
N ARG A 166 18.43 13.42 -11.54
CA ARG A 166 18.19 13.39 -10.09
C ARG A 166 17.69 14.71 -9.52
N ARG A 167 17.06 15.56 -10.33
CA ARG A 167 16.39 16.78 -9.85
C ARG A 167 14.91 16.49 -9.64
N LEU A 168 14.30 17.21 -8.70
CA LEU A 168 12.87 17.09 -8.43
C LEU A 168 12.07 17.51 -9.67
N TYR A 169 11.13 16.66 -10.07
CA TYR A 169 10.20 16.92 -11.18
C TYR A 169 9.12 17.94 -10.75
N THR A 170 9.54 19.19 -10.58
CA THR A 170 8.71 20.32 -10.15
C THR A 170 7.94 20.98 -11.31
N TYR A 171 8.16 20.49 -12.52
CA TYR A 171 7.68 21.12 -13.76
C TYR A 171 6.47 20.39 -14.34
N PHE A 172 5.41 21.16 -14.57
CA PHE A 172 4.20 20.81 -15.31
C PHE A 172 3.59 19.44 -15.01
N VAL A 173 2.91 19.37 -13.86
CA VAL A 173 1.88 18.38 -13.60
C VAL A 173 0.72 18.72 -14.53
N LEU A 174 0.37 17.87 -15.51
CA LEU A 174 -0.97 17.96 -16.09
C LEU A 174 -1.92 17.88 -14.90
N ALA A 175 -2.99 18.68 -14.86
CA ALA A 175 -3.82 18.92 -13.66
C ALA A 175 -4.51 17.67 -13.04
N ARG A 176 -4.08 16.44 -13.37
CA ARG A 176 -4.64 15.15 -12.98
C ARG A 176 -3.62 14.00 -12.78
N ASP A 177 -2.30 14.23 -12.88
CA ASP A 177 -1.36 13.15 -12.59
C ASP A 177 -1.37 12.83 -11.09
N ARG A 178 -1.46 11.53 -10.76
CA ARG A 178 -1.71 11.03 -9.39
C ARG A 178 -0.77 9.88 -9.08
N ILE A 179 -0.45 9.68 -7.81
CA ILE A 179 0.25 8.49 -7.33
C ILE A 179 -0.76 7.58 -6.65
N ASN A 180 -0.92 6.37 -7.16
CA ASN A 180 -1.67 5.33 -6.49
C ASN A 180 -0.75 4.51 -5.60
N VAL A 181 -1.17 4.23 -4.36
CA VAL A 181 -0.48 3.28 -3.48
C VAL A 181 -1.27 1.98 -3.40
N THR A 182 -0.54 0.87 -3.54
CA THR A 182 -1.05 -0.49 -3.37
C THR A 182 -0.19 -1.22 -2.33
N LEU A 183 -0.72 -2.31 -1.78
CA LEU A 183 0.02 -3.20 -0.91
C LEU A 183 0.65 -4.33 -1.72
N VAL A 184 1.91 -4.62 -1.41
CA VAL A 184 2.60 -5.84 -1.82
C VAL A 184 2.88 -6.66 -0.57
N ASN A 185 2.35 -7.88 -0.55
CA ASN A 185 2.83 -8.94 0.34
C ASN A 185 3.58 -9.94 -0.54
N GLY A 186 4.65 -10.57 -0.06
CA GLY A 186 5.62 -11.33 -0.87
C GLY A 186 5.09 -12.44 -1.81
N THR A 187 3.78 -12.67 -1.86
CA THR A 187 3.08 -13.61 -2.75
C THR A 187 1.80 -13.06 -3.42
N ILE A 188 1.32 -11.84 -3.11
CA ILE A 188 0.08 -11.28 -3.68
C ILE A 188 0.35 -9.91 -4.27
N THR A 189 0.28 -9.84 -5.61
CA THR A 189 0.10 -8.61 -6.38
C THR A 189 -1.37 -8.51 -6.80
N ASP A 190 -2.10 -7.62 -6.13
CA ASP A 190 -3.45 -7.10 -6.40
C ASP A 190 -4.74 -7.82 -5.91
N ASP A 191 -5.74 -6.94 -5.69
CA ASP A 191 -7.11 -7.04 -5.17
C ASP A 191 -7.33 -7.59 -3.74
N GLY A 192 -6.68 -8.68 -3.33
CA GLY A 192 -6.85 -9.21 -1.98
C GLY A 192 -6.25 -8.30 -0.90
N ALA A 193 -5.01 -7.86 -1.11
CA ALA A 193 -4.29 -6.94 -0.23
C ALA A 193 -4.85 -5.51 -0.28
N ASN A 194 -5.51 -5.12 -1.39
CA ASN A 194 -6.10 -3.79 -1.49
C ASN A 194 -7.36 -3.64 -0.61
N ARG A 195 -7.97 -4.75 -0.16
CA ARG A 195 -9.07 -4.71 0.83
C ARG A 195 -8.60 -4.41 2.24
N THR A 196 -7.30 -4.56 2.52
CA THR A 196 -6.71 -4.33 3.85
C THR A 196 -5.97 -2.99 3.97
N LEU A 197 -5.64 -2.33 2.85
CA LEU A 197 -5.14 -0.94 2.84
C LEU A 197 -6.31 0.05 2.81
N PHE A 198 -6.37 0.93 3.81
CA PHE A 198 -7.37 1.98 3.92
C PHE A 198 -6.73 3.36 3.87
N GLY A 199 -7.58 4.39 3.76
CA GLY A 199 -7.17 5.78 3.58
C GLY A 199 -7.19 6.22 2.11
N THR A 200 -6.59 7.37 1.86
CA THR A 200 -6.50 8.02 0.56
C THR A 200 -5.39 7.36 -0.25
N ARG A 201 -5.76 6.37 -1.07
CA ARG A 201 -4.81 5.57 -1.85
C ARG A 201 -4.34 6.25 -3.13
N ILE A 202 -5.14 7.15 -3.68
CA ILE A 202 -4.79 7.92 -4.88
C ILE A 202 -4.54 9.36 -4.44
N GLN A 203 -3.28 9.76 -4.49
CA GLN A 203 -2.82 11.05 -3.99
C GLN A 203 -2.36 11.95 -5.15
N GLU A 204 -2.79 13.21 -5.11
CA GLU A 204 -2.24 14.23 -6.00
C GLU A 204 -0.87 14.68 -5.49
N TYR A 205 0.08 14.90 -6.39
CA TYR A 205 1.39 15.44 -6.03
C TYR A 205 1.50 16.90 -6.46
N ARG A 206 2.18 17.71 -5.64
CA ARG A 206 2.52 19.11 -5.92
C ARG A 206 4.02 19.27 -5.74
N ASP A 207 4.67 20.08 -6.58
CA ASP A 207 6.12 20.32 -6.51
C ASP A 207 6.95 19.03 -6.41
N ALA A 208 6.62 18.04 -7.27
CA ALA A 208 7.24 16.71 -7.30
C ALA A 208 7.03 15.83 -6.06
N LYS A 209 6.09 16.17 -5.17
CA LYS A 209 5.91 15.53 -3.86
C LYS A 209 4.46 15.08 -3.64
N ALA A 210 4.27 13.79 -3.33
CA ALA A 210 3.00 13.24 -2.84
C ALA A 210 3.13 12.93 -1.34
N GLU A 211 2.21 13.45 -0.53
CA GLU A 211 2.13 13.17 0.91
C GLU A 211 0.87 12.38 1.21
N TYR A 212 1.05 11.23 1.85
CA TYR A 212 -0.05 10.47 2.43
C TYR A 212 -0.22 10.87 3.89
N THR A 213 -1.45 10.78 4.41
CA THR A 213 -1.76 11.22 5.78
C THR A 213 -2.63 10.27 6.57
N ASP A 214 -3.34 9.36 5.89
CA ASP A 214 -4.41 8.55 6.48
C ASP A 214 -4.30 7.06 6.13
N LEU A 215 -3.14 6.61 5.63
CA LEU A 215 -2.94 5.19 5.31
C LEU A 215 -2.93 4.37 6.60
N ARG A 216 -3.68 3.27 6.58
CA ARG A 216 -3.71 2.25 7.65
C ARG A 216 -3.95 0.86 7.09
N ILE A 217 -3.57 -0.15 7.87
CA ILE A 217 -3.69 -1.55 7.50
C ILE A 217 -4.34 -2.32 8.66
N ASP A 218 -5.39 -3.08 8.39
CA ASP A 218 -6.11 -3.83 9.42
C ASP A 218 -5.55 -5.26 9.62
N ALA A 219 -4.71 -5.72 8.69
CA ALA A 219 -4.15 -7.07 8.70
C ALA A 219 -2.70 -7.09 9.24
N GLN A 220 -2.47 -7.92 10.25
CA GLN A 220 -1.13 -8.20 10.76
C GLN A 220 -0.26 -8.87 9.68
N GLY A 221 1.02 -8.50 9.63
CA GLY A 221 1.98 -9.09 8.70
C GLY A 221 3.18 -8.21 8.41
N SER A 222 4.01 -8.66 7.49
CA SER A 222 5.09 -7.85 6.89
C SER A 222 4.61 -7.33 5.54
N TRP A 223 4.77 -6.02 5.32
CA TRP A 223 4.16 -5.32 4.20
C TRP A 223 5.15 -4.39 3.50
N VAL A 224 4.93 -4.20 2.21
CA VAL A 224 5.59 -3.18 1.38
C VAL A 224 4.51 -2.35 0.70
N LEU A 225 4.65 -1.02 0.73
CA LEU A 225 3.81 -0.13 -0.07
C LEU A 225 4.44 0.05 -1.44
N ARG A 226 3.67 -0.20 -2.49
CA ARG A 226 4.07 0.09 -3.87
C ARG A 226 3.34 1.31 -4.37
N PHE A 227 4.10 2.29 -4.84
CA PHE A 227 3.60 3.53 -5.39
C PHE A 227 3.72 3.49 -6.91
N HIS A 228 2.63 3.81 -7.58
CA HIS A 228 2.50 3.80 -9.03
C HIS A 228 2.14 5.21 -9.51
N LEU A 229 2.98 5.81 -10.35
CA LEU A 229 2.64 7.06 -11.00
C LEU A 229 1.61 6.78 -12.10
N LEU A 230 0.40 7.33 -11.92
CA LEU A 230 -0.65 7.36 -12.92
C LEU A 230 -0.45 8.59 -13.81
N ALA A 231 0.61 8.56 -14.62
CA ALA A 231 0.85 9.59 -15.64
C ALA A 231 0.14 9.24 -16.95
N THR A 232 -0.25 10.27 -17.70
CA THR A 232 -0.82 10.11 -19.05
C THR A 232 0.17 9.63 -20.12
N THR A 233 1.46 9.49 -19.78
CA THR A 233 2.57 9.28 -20.73
C THR A 233 2.78 7.82 -21.16
N MET A 234 1.85 6.90 -20.87
CA MET A 234 1.99 5.43 -21.06
C MET A 234 3.16 4.76 -20.30
N GLU A 235 4.15 5.52 -19.82
CA GLU A 235 5.20 5.05 -18.93
C GLU A 235 4.68 4.92 -17.49
N ARG A 236 4.80 3.72 -16.93
CA ARG A 236 4.45 3.44 -15.54
C ARG A 236 5.72 3.41 -14.70
N PHE A 237 5.94 4.46 -13.93
CA PHE A 237 6.97 4.47 -12.90
C PHE A 237 6.41 3.82 -11.63
N THR A 238 7.24 2.98 -10.99
CA THR A 238 6.89 2.34 -9.72
C THR A 238 8.04 2.47 -8.73
N VAL A 239 7.71 2.63 -7.45
CA VAL A 239 8.70 2.55 -6.36
C VAL A 239 8.09 1.82 -5.18
N ASP A 240 8.90 1.01 -4.51
CA ASP A 240 8.51 0.27 -3.31
C ASP A 240 9.08 0.96 -2.06
N SER A 241 8.33 0.93 -0.97
CA SER A 241 8.86 1.26 0.35
C SER A 241 9.83 0.18 0.85
N LEU A 242 10.56 0.48 1.91
CA LEU A 242 11.15 -0.55 2.76
C LEU A 242 10.03 -1.39 3.40
N PRO A 243 10.31 -2.67 3.73
CA PRO A 243 9.36 -3.49 4.46
C PRO A 243 9.15 -2.95 5.87
N PHE A 244 7.92 -3.04 6.35
CA PHE A 244 7.52 -2.69 7.72
C PHE A 244 6.50 -3.71 8.22
N THR A 245 6.34 -3.79 9.53
CA THR A 245 5.43 -4.74 10.16
C THR A 245 4.16 -4.08 10.67
N VAL A 246 3.05 -4.80 10.55
CA VAL A 246 1.79 -4.47 11.20
C VAL A 246 1.56 -5.55 12.26
N THR A 247 1.44 -5.14 13.51
CA THR A 247 1.13 -6.03 14.65
C THR A 247 -0.36 -6.02 14.94
N ALA A 248 -0.87 -7.08 15.56
CA ALA A 248 -2.27 -7.13 15.98
C ALA A 248 -2.56 -6.02 17.01
N THR A 249 -3.79 -5.49 17.01
CA THR A 249 -4.23 -4.51 18.01
C THR A 249 -4.66 -5.20 19.30
N THR A 250 -5.31 -4.46 20.20
CA THR A 250 -5.80 -4.96 21.49
C THR A 250 -6.58 -6.28 21.32
N PRO A 251 -6.24 -7.33 22.09
CA PRO A 251 -6.95 -8.60 22.05
C PRO A 251 -8.40 -8.42 22.51
N VAL A 252 -9.32 -9.12 21.86
CA VAL A 252 -10.76 -9.05 22.17
C VAL A 252 -11.39 -10.42 22.41
N GLY A 253 -10.76 -11.51 21.97
CA GLY A 253 -11.30 -12.83 22.23
C GLY A 253 -10.45 -13.98 21.72
N LEU A 254 -10.98 -15.18 21.88
CA LEU A 254 -10.39 -16.42 21.40
C LEU A 254 -11.04 -16.90 20.10
N ARG A 255 -10.31 -17.69 19.33
CA ARG A 255 -10.81 -18.42 18.15
C ARG A 255 -10.25 -19.83 18.11
N VAL A 256 -11.12 -20.81 17.88
CA VAL A 256 -10.71 -22.18 17.55
C VAL A 256 -10.22 -22.20 16.10
N VAL A 257 -8.99 -22.70 15.91
CA VAL A 257 -8.30 -22.82 14.61
C VAL A 257 -8.33 -24.27 14.13
N GLN A 258 -8.25 -25.21 15.08
CA GLN A 258 -8.43 -26.64 14.85
C GLN A 258 -9.45 -27.13 15.85
N GLU A 259 -10.56 -27.65 15.34
CA GLU A 259 -11.59 -28.27 16.17
C GLU A 259 -11.08 -29.60 16.75
N PRO A 260 -11.43 -29.91 18.00
CA PRO A 260 -11.17 -31.22 18.55
C PRO A 260 -11.99 -32.28 17.79
N SER A 261 -11.45 -33.47 17.58
CA SER A 261 -12.25 -34.60 17.07
C SER A 261 -11.63 -35.94 17.47
N SER A 262 -12.38 -37.02 17.19
CA SER A 262 -12.03 -38.39 17.58
C SER A 262 -11.78 -38.54 19.08
N PRO A 263 -12.76 -38.18 19.95
CA PRO A 263 -12.65 -38.48 21.37
C PRO A 263 -12.67 -40.00 21.60
N ALA A 264 -11.89 -40.46 22.59
CA ALA A 264 -11.96 -41.82 23.07
C ALA A 264 -11.82 -41.83 24.60
N PRO A 265 -12.52 -42.74 25.32
CA PRO A 265 -12.52 -42.75 26.78
C PRO A 265 -11.11 -42.80 27.37
N ALA A 266 -10.76 -41.79 28.16
CA ALA A 266 -9.45 -41.66 28.82
C ALA A 266 -8.23 -41.62 27.87
N LEU A 267 -8.44 -41.38 26.56
CA LEU A 267 -7.40 -41.09 25.57
C LEU A 267 -7.50 -39.66 25.01
N PRO A 268 -6.38 -38.97 24.70
CA PRO A 268 -6.44 -37.64 24.11
C PRO A 268 -7.29 -37.62 22.85
N PHE A 269 -7.84 -36.46 22.51
CA PHE A 269 -8.48 -36.28 21.21
C PHE A 269 -7.52 -36.70 20.10
N GLY A 270 -7.99 -37.56 19.19
CA GLY A 270 -7.20 -37.97 18.02
C GLY A 270 -6.82 -36.78 17.13
N VAL A 271 -7.67 -35.75 17.09
CA VAL A 271 -7.29 -34.41 16.61
C VAL A 271 -7.41 -33.43 17.77
N PRO A 272 -6.30 -32.92 18.31
CA PRO A 272 -6.34 -32.00 19.44
C PRO A 272 -6.80 -30.60 19.01
N PRO A 273 -7.45 -29.83 19.90
CA PRO A 273 -7.87 -28.49 19.57
C PRO A 273 -6.68 -27.51 19.56
N VAL A 274 -6.75 -26.52 18.66
CA VAL A 274 -5.82 -25.40 18.60
C VAL A 274 -6.61 -24.11 18.70
N VAL A 275 -6.23 -23.25 19.64
CA VAL A 275 -6.91 -21.98 19.93
C VAL A 275 -5.90 -20.85 19.80
N ARG A 276 -6.34 -19.72 19.25
CA ARG A 276 -5.52 -18.51 19.18
C ARG A 276 -6.23 -17.31 19.79
N VAL A 277 -5.43 -16.38 20.29
CA VAL A 277 -5.88 -15.07 20.77
C VAL A 277 -6.01 -14.13 19.58
N VAL A 278 -7.16 -13.45 19.47
CA VAL A 278 -7.45 -12.55 18.35
C VAL A 278 -7.80 -11.13 18.78
N ASP A 279 -7.46 -10.18 17.93
CA ASP A 279 -7.94 -8.80 18.00
C ASP A 279 -9.28 -8.61 17.26
N ARG A 280 -9.80 -7.37 17.25
CA ARG A 280 -11.07 -7.02 16.58
C ARG A 280 -11.08 -7.24 15.06
N PHE A 281 -9.91 -7.36 14.43
CA PHE A 281 -9.73 -7.61 13.00
C PHE A 281 -9.38 -9.07 12.71
N ASN A 282 -9.49 -9.95 13.71
CA ASN A 282 -9.18 -11.39 13.61
C ASN A 282 -7.68 -11.70 13.38
N ASN A 283 -6.78 -10.75 13.66
CA ASN A 283 -5.33 -10.98 13.68
C ASN A 283 -4.92 -11.75 14.94
N THR A 284 -3.78 -12.44 14.90
CA THR A 284 -3.28 -13.20 16.05
C THR A 284 -2.45 -12.30 16.97
N VAL A 285 -2.85 -12.17 18.23
CA VAL A 285 -2.11 -11.37 19.21
C VAL A 285 -0.93 -12.18 19.75
N THR A 286 0.27 -11.96 19.19
CA THR A 286 1.46 -12.78 19.46
C THR A 286 2.13 -12.50 20.79
N THR A 287 1.83 -11.38 21.42
CA THR A 287 2.39 -10.92 22.71
C THR A 287 1.62 -11.41 23.93
N TRP A 288 0.57 -12.21 23.74
CA TRP A 288 -0.25 -12.72 24.84
C TRP A 288 0.54 -13.67 25.75
N ASP A 289 0.52 -13.41 27.05
CA ASP A 289 1.37 -14.05 28.06
C ASP A 289 0.57 -14.75 29.18
N ARG A 290 -0.76 -14.86 29.02
CA ARG A 290 -1.66 -15.48 30.01
C ARG A 290 -2.17 -16.85 29.55
N PRO A 291 -2.43 -17.78 30.48
CA PRO A 291 -2.88 -19.12 30.12
C PRO A 291 -4.29 -19.12 29.51
N ILE A 292 -4.50 -20.02 28.55
CA ILE A 292 -5.82 -20.38 28.04
C ILE A 292 -6.25 -21.68 28.73
N ASN A 293 -7.39 -21.64 29.42
CA ASN A 293 -7.95 -22.73 30.19
C ASN A 293 -9.07 -23.41 29.40
N ALA A 294 -9.06 -24.74 29.37
CA ALA A 294 -10.11 -25.57 28.79
C ALA A 294 -11.03 -26.11 29.90
N SER A 295 -12.33 -26.14 29.61
CA SER A 295 -13.38 -26.70 30.45
C SER A 295 -14.43 -27.38 29.58
N LEU A 296 -15.37 -28.13 30.18
CA LEU A 296 -16.41 -28.81 29.43
C LEU A 296 -17.78 -28.19 29.61
N LEU A 297 -18.51 -28.15 28.50
CA LEU A 297 -19.95 -27.96 28.49
C LEU A 297 -20.63 -29.24 28.01
N ARG A 298 -21.82 -29.52 28.56
CA ARG A 298 -22.79 -30.45 27.98
C ARG A 298 -24.05 -29.66 27.61
N ASP A 299 -24.50 -29.78 26.37
CA ASP A 299 -25.66 -29.04 25.84
C ASP A 299 -25.55 -27.52 26.10
N LYS A 300 -24.33 -26.99 25.95
CA LYS A 300 -23.95 -25.59 26.21
C LYS A 300 -24.07 -25.13 27.68
N THR A 301 -24.21 -26.07 28.61
CA THR A 301 -24.20 -25.79 30.06
C THR A 301 -22.92 -26.30 30.71
N PRO A 302 -22.32 -25.58 31.68
CA PRO A 302 -21.12 -26.06 32.38
C PRO A 302 -21.31 -27.46 32.96
N SER A 303 -20.36 -28.35 32.67
CA SER A 303 -20.34 -29.71 33.17
C SER A 303 -19.17 -29.92 34.12
N ASN A 304 -19.39 -30.72 35.17
CA ASN A 304 -18.35 -31.15 36.10
C ASN A 304 -17.65 -32.44 35.64
N ALA A 305 -17.95 -32.93 34.43
CA ALA A 305 -17.34 -34.14 33.90
C ALA A 305 -15.81 -33.98 33.78
N PRO A 306 -15.04 -35.05 33.99
CA PRO A 306 -13.58 -34.94 34.02
C PRO A 306 -13.01 -34.67 32.63
N LEU A 307 -12.43 -33.49 32.48
CA LEU A 307 -11.49 -33.14 31.42
C LEU A 307 -10.07 -33.36 31.96
N TYR A 308 -9.20 -34.04 31.22
CA TYR A 308 -7.83 -34.32 31.66
C TYR A 308 -6.80 -33.95 30.59
N GLY A 309 -5.53 -34.02 30.96
CA GLY A 309 -4.40 -33.64 30.11
C GLY A 309 -4.11 -32.15 30.20
N ASN A 310 -3.82 -31.52 29.06
CA ASN A 310 -3.41 -30.12 28.98
C ASN A 310 -4.59 -29.15 29.15
N ILE A 311 -5.18 -29.06 30.35
CA ILE A 311 -6.35 -28.20 30.58
C ILE A 311 -6.02 -26.71 30.71
N SER A 312 -4.75 -26.33 30.82
CA SER A 312 -4.30 -24.94 30.90
C SER A 312 -2.93 -24.81 30.26
N LEU A 313 -2.81 -23.93 29.26
CA LEU A 313 -1.58 -23.74 28.49
C LEU A 313 -1.28 -22.27 28.26
N LEU A 314 0.00 -21.90 28.38
CA LEU A 314 0.50 -20.62 27.90
C LEU A 314 0.65 -20.69 26.36
N PRO A 315 -0.01 -19.81 25.60
CA PRO A 315 0.12 -19.81 24.15
C PRO A 315 1.53 -19.38 23.72
N SER A 316 2.04 -19.99 22.65
CA SER A 316 3.26 -19.55 21.97
C SER A 316 2.88 -18.71 20.77
N GLN A 317 3.39 -17.49 20.69
CA GLN A 317 3.02 -16.53 19.64
C GLN A 317 1.49 -16.35 19.51
N GLY A 318 0.79 -16.31 20.65
CA GLY A 318 -0.67 -16.14 20.69
C GLY A 318 -1.47 -17.40 20.33
N VAL A 319 -0.84 -18.55 20.13
CA VAL A 319 -1.48 -19.83 19.78
C VAL A 319 -1.23 -20.89 20.85
N ALA A 320 -2.29 -21.49 21.38
CA ALA A 320 -2.24 -22.64 22.28
C ALA A 320 -2.65 -23.91 21.53
N SER A 321 -1.75 -24.90 21.47
CA SER A 321 -2.03 -26.24 20.95
C SER A 321 -2.22 -27.20 22.11
N PHE A 322 -3.41 -27.79 22.23
CA PHE A 322 -3.79 -28.72 23.30
C PHE A 322 -3.37 -30.17 23.00
N ALA A 323 -2.45 -30.35 22.05
CA ALA A 323 -1.90 -31.63 21.65
C ALA A 323 -1.06 -32.30 22.74
N SER A 324 -0.91 -33.61 22.63
CA SER A 324 0.11 -34.35 23.37
C SER A 324 1.48 -34.20 22.74
N ALA A 325 2.52 -34.03 23.55
CA ALA A 325 3.90 -34.18 23.09
C ALA A 325 4.24 -35.63 22.67
N ASP A 326 3.42 -36.61 23.10
CA ASP A 326 3.61 -38.04 22.83
C ASP A 326 2.24 -38.69 22.51
N PRO A 327 2.04 -39.28 21.31
CA PRO A 327 0.75 -39.86 20.90
C PRO A 327 0.46 -41.25 21.52
N VAL A 328 1.40 -41.82 22.29
CA VAL A 328 1.27 -43.15 22.90
C VAL A 328 1.39 -43.03 24.43
N PRO A 329 0.49 -43.65 25.22
CA PRO A 329 0.66 -43.73 26.68
C PRO A 329 1.97 -44.44 27.01
N ASN A 330 2.94 -43.76 27.62
CA ASN A 330 4.12 -44.44 28.17
C ASN A 330 3.69 -45.25 29.40
N SER A 331 3.70 -46.58 29.25
CA SER A 331 3.33 -47.56 30.27
C SER A 331 4.19 -47.55 31.54
N THR A 332 5.27 -46.76 31.57
CA THR A 332 6.21 -46.68 32.71
C THR A 332 5.95 -45.48 33.63
N THR A 333 5.22 -44.46 33.18
CA THR A 333 4.94 -43.23 33.96
C THR A 333 3.47 -42.83 33.98
N GLY A 334 2.60 -43.47 33.20
CA GLY A 334 1.16 -43.17 33.16
C GLY A 334 0.81 -41.77 32.63
N ARG A 335 1.75 -41.06 32.00
CA ARG A 335 1.58 -39.65 31.65
C ARG A 335 1.08 -39.48 30.22
N VAL A 336 -0.22 -39.28 30.07
CA VAL A 336 -0.87 -38.82 28.83
C VAL A 336 -1.02 -37.29 28.91
N ILE A 337 -0.43 -36.54 27.99
CA ILE A 337 -0.29 -35.05 28.09
C ILE A 337 -1.02 -34.33 26.94
N GLY A 338 -2.15 -34.87 26.46
CA GLY A 338 -3.02 -34.22 25.48
C GLY A 338 -4.42 -34.08 26.05
N LEU A 339 -5.18 -33.07 25.62
CA LEU A 339 -6.53 -32.83 26.12
C LEU A 339 -7.47 -33.99 25.71
N GLY A 340 -8.32 -34.47 26.63
CA GLY A 340 -9.27 -35.56 26.35
C GLY A 340 -10.40 -35.68 27.37
N LEU A 341 -11.36 -36.56 27.08
CA LEU A 341 -12.62 -36.77 27.82
C LEU A 341 -12.70 -38.18 28.39
N THR A 342 -13.37 -38.33 29.53
CA THR A 342 -13.59 -39.64 30.17
C THR A 342 -15.01 -40.15 29.99
N GLU A 343 -16.00 -39.26 30.12
CA GLU A 343 -17.41 -39.62 30.12
C GLU A 343 -18.02 -39.69 28.70
N ALA A 344 -18.49 -40.88 28.32
CA ALA A 344 -19.23 -41.11 27.08
C ALA A 344 -20.55 -40.32 27.06
N GLY A 345 -20.99 -39.91 25.87
CA GLY A 345 -22.24 -39.20 25.65
C GLY A 345 -22.19 -38.23 24.47
N THR A 346 -23.31 -37.56 24.24
CA THR A 346 -23.49 -36.50 23.23
C THR A 346 -23.56 -35.12 23.90
N GLY A 347 -23.63 -34.04 23.13
CA GLY A 347 -23.76 -32.69 23.67
C GLY A 347 -22.46 -32.06 24.19
N TRP A 348 -21.33 -32.75 24.07
CA TRP A 348 -20.06 -32.28 24.61
C TRP A 348 -19.49 -31.13 23.79
N SER A 349 -18.89 -30.12 24.44
CA SER A 349 -18.04 -29.14 23.76
C SER A 349 -16.97 -28.64 24.70
N VAL A 350 -15.81 -28.30 24.15
CA VAL A 350 -14.70 -27.73 24.92
C VAL A 350 -14.83 -26.22 24.92
N HIS A 351 -14.92 -25.64 26.12
CA HIS A 351 -15.02 -24.21 26.33
C HIS A 351 -13.69 -23.65 26.80
N PHE A 352 -13.14 -22.71 26.03
CA PHE A 352 -11.85 -22.09 26.26
C PHE A 352 -12.03 -20.68 26.82
N THR A 353 -11.34 -20.41 27.91
CA THR A 353 -11.38 -19.13 28.63
C THR A 353 -9.96 -18.63 28.88
N THR A 354 -9.82 -17.32 29.03
CA THR A 354 -8.62 -16.67 29.56
C THR A 354 -9.05 -15.34 30.15
N ASP A 355 -8.19 -14.70 30.92
CA ASP A 355 -8.54 -13.46 31.61
C ASP A 355 -8.77 -12.32 30.62
N ASP A 356 -9.73 -11.45 30.93
CA ASP A 356 -9.99 -10.15 30.29
C ASP A 356 -10.42 -10.14 28.81
N ILE A 357 -10.63 -11.29 28.14
CA ILE A 357 -11.13 -11.35 26.76
C ILE A 357 -12.24 -12.40 26.55
N ALA A 358 -12.99 -12.26 25.46
CA ALA A 358 -14.14 -13.14 25.20
C ALA A 358 -13.73 -14.61 24.99
N PRO A 359 -14.42 -15.57 25.64
CA PRO A 359 -14.14 -16.99 25.49
C PRO A 359 -14.59 -17.54 24.13
N VAL A 360 -14.23 -18.77 23.82
CA VAL A 360 -14.70 -19.49 22.63
C VAL A 360 -15.05 -20.94 22.98
N THR A 361 -16.07 -21.48 22.32
CA THR A 361 -16.48 -22.88 22.48
C THR A 361 -16.24 -23.62 21.17
N SER A 362 -15.74 -24.84 21.24
CA SER A 362 -15.61 -25.74 20.09
C SER A 362 -16.98 -26.13 19.52
N ASN A 363 -16.96 -26.79 18.37
CA ASN A 363 -18.12 -27.53 17.90
C ASN A 363 -18.50 -28.66 18.88
N GLU A 364 -19.74 -29.14 18.72
CA GLU A 364 -20.26 -30.24 19.51
C GLU A 364 -19.57 -31.57 19.17
N LEU A 365 -19.38 -32.40 20.18
CA LEU A 365 -18.69 -33.68 20.16
C LEU A 365 -19.62 -34.76 20.72
N SER A 366 -19.42 -35.97 20.23
CA SER A 366 -20.03 -37.18 20.80
C SER A 366 -18.93 -38.22 20.98
N MET A 367 -19.00 -38.94 22.09
CA MET A 367 -18.07 -40.01 22.42
C MET A 367 -18.87 -41.24 22.83
N ASP A 368 -18.63 -42.36 22.16
CA ASP A 368 -19.21 -43.64 22.57
C ASP A 368 -18.39 -44.25 23.72
N ALA A 369 -19.05 -45.08 24.53
CA ALA A 369 -18.34 -45.96 25.45
C ALA A 369 -17.49 -46.94 24.64
N ALA A 370 -16.29 -47.27 25.12
CA ALA A 370 -15.46 -48.24 24.42
C ALA A 370 -16.04 -49.66 24.60
N TYR A 371 -15.86 -50.50 23.56
CA TYR A 371 -16.23 -51.91 23.63
C TYR A 371 -15.23 -52.74 24.46
N ASP A 372 -14.02 -52.23 24.69
CA ASP A 372 -13.00 -52.92 25.46
C ASP A 372 -13.25 -52.76 26.95
N VAL A 373 -13.43 -53.89 27.63
CA VAL A 373 -13.57 -53.94 29.10
C VAL A 373 -12.22 -53.67 29.73
N ALA A 374 -12.09 -52.55 30.44
CA ALA A 374 -10.90 -52.21 31.20
C ALA A 374 -10.95 -52.74 32.64
N SER A 375 -12.13 -52.71 33.27
CA SER A 375 -12.31 -53.24 34.62
C SER A 375 -13.74 -53.69 34.90
N LEU A 376 -13.93 -54.41 36.01
CA LEU A 376 -15.25 -54.78 36.53
C LEU A 376 -15.50 -53.99 37.82
N ILE A 377 -16.65 -53.33 37.90
CA ILE A 377 -17.11 -52.63 39.11
C ILE A 377 -18.27 -53.39 39.75
N VAL A 378 -18.35 -53.35 41.08
CA VAL A 378 -19.47 -53.92 41.84
C VAL A 378 -20.45 -52.81 42.16
N ASP A 379 -21.56 -52.76 41.43
CA ASP A 379 -22.63 -51.77 41.61
C ASP A 379 -23.43 -52.02 42.90
N VAL A 380 -23.68 -53.30 43.18
CA VAL A 380 -24.39 -53.73 44.38
C VAL A 380 -23.53 -54.78 45.07
N ALA A 381 -23.02 -54.42 46.25
CA ALA A 381 -22.26 -55.37 47.07
C ALA A 381 -23.19 -56.49 47.58
N PRO A 382 -22.70 -57.74 47.65
CA PRO A 382 -23.50 -58.83 48.18
C PRO A 382 -23.79 -58.63 49.67
N ARG A 383 -25.00 -58.97 50.13
CA ARG A 383 -25.41 -58.84 51.55
C ARG A 383 -26.20 -60.04 52.05
N GLY A 384 -26.18 -60.25 53.36
CA GLY A 384 -26.93 -61.31 54.04
C GLY A 384 -26.34 -62.71 53.80
N ALA A 385 -25.04 -62.86 54.00
CA ALA A 385 -24.37 -64.15 53.91
C ALA A 385 -24.79 -65.07 55.06
N PHE A 386 -25.18 -66.31 54.76
CA PHE A 386 -25.41 -67.37 55.74
C PHE A 386 -24.63 -68.63 55.33
N ASP A 387 -24.24 -69.44 56.31
CA ASP A 387 -23.45 -70.66 56.04
C ASP A 387 -24.19 -71.56 55.03
N ARG A 388 -23.48 -71.91 53.94
CA ARG A 388 -23.96 -72.76 52.84
C ARG A 388 -25.26 -72.29 52.16
N ARG A 389 -25.58 -70.99 52.18
CA ARG A 389 -26.71 -70.40 51.44
C ARG A 389 -26.25 -69.25 50.55
N GLU A 390 -27.05 -68.96 49.53
CA GLU A 390 -26.84 -67.81 48.66
C GLU A 390 -26.98 -66.48 49.41
N PHE A 391 -26.39 -65.41 48.88
CA PHE A 391 -26.57 -64.07 49.42
C PHE A 391 -28.03 -63.63 49.25
N LEU A 392 -28.58 -63.01 50.30
CA LEU A 392 -29.93 -62.43 50.24
C LEU A 392 -30.03 -61.30 49.21
N ILE A 393 -28.94 -60.54 49.03
CA ILE A 393 -28.78 -59.59 47.93
C ILE A 393 -27.63 -60.09 47.05
N GLN A 394 -27.94 -60.47 45.82
CA GLN A 394 -26.96 -60.92 44.85
C GLN A 394 -26.08 -59.75 44.39
N PRO A 395 -24.77 -59.96 44.22
CA PRO A 395 -23.90 -58.92 43.73
C PRO A 395 -24.28 -58.55 42.28
N GLN A 396 -24.29 -57.27 41.98
CA GLN A 396 -24.40 -56.79 40.60
C GLN A 396 -23.04 -56.26 40.18
N VAL A 397 -22.49 -56.83 39.10
CA VAL A 397 -21.17 -56.47 38.56
C VAL A 397 -21.37 -55.90 37.16
N GLN A 398 -20.64 -54.84 36.83
CA GLN A 398 -20.67 -54.21 35.51
C GLN A 398 -19.26 -54.12 34.94
N ALA A 399 -19.16 -54.33 33.64
CA ALA A 399 -17.95 -54.04 32.89
C ALA A 399 -17.90 -52.56 32.53
N VAL A 400 -16.74 -51.95 32.75
CA VAL A 400 -16.49 -50.55 32.38
C VAL A 400 -15.23 -50.42 31.53
N ASP A 401 -15.24 -49.42 30.64
CA ASP A 401 -14.08 -49.05 29.82
C ASP A 401 -13.02 -48.27 30.62
N MET A 402 -11.95 -47.83 29.95
CA MET A 402 -10.86 -47.06 30.58
C MET A 402 -11.31 -45.69 31.14
N GLY A 403 -12.42 -45.14 30.64
CA GLY A 403 -13.03 -43.90 31.14
C GLY A 403 -14.05 -44.13 32.26
N GLY A 404 -14.33 -45.38 32.64
CA GLY A 404 -15.34 -45.73 33.64
C GLY A 404 -16.76 -45.78 33.09
N ASN A 405 -16.94 -45.75 31.77
CA ASN A 405 -18.26 -45.86 31.13
C ASN A 405 -18.69 -47.31 31.07
N LYS A 406 -20.00 -47.56 31.22
CA LYS A 406 -20.57 -48.91 31.08
C LYS A 406 -20.34 -49.42 29.67
N VAL A 407 -19.74 -50.61 29.56
CA VAL A 407 -19.61 -51.32 28.28
C VAL A 407 -20.99 -51.93 27.94
N PRO A 408 -21.53 -51.72 26.73
CA PRO A 408 -22.86 -52.20 26.33
C PRO A 408 -23.07 -53.71 26.35
#